data_AF-A0A653JFX3-F1
#
_entry.id   AF-A0A653JFX3-F1
#
_cell.length_a   1.000
_cell.length_b   1.000
_cell.length_c   1.000
_cell.angle_alpha   90.00
_cell.angle_beta   90.00
_cell.angle_gamma   90.00
#
_symmetry.space_group_name_H-M   'P 1'
#
loop_
_entity.id
_entity.type
_entity.pdbx_description
1 polymer ?
#
loop_
_entity_poly.entity_id
_entity_poly.type
_entity_poly.pdbx_seq_one_letter_code
_entity_poly.pdbx_strand_id
1 'polypeptide(L)'
;MTKTKTAEYQSHLQDVLDAPEGPHIAALFDFDGTIIAGYSATAMLWEKIRRREMTAEEVVETINVMAQYSTGNMGFSGLMSGAAKFMKGVTEDSYFEFGEELYEKHIARKVYPEARALIEAHRAKGHTIAIVSSATIYQIEPTARDLDIEHVLCSQYEVENGEFTGNIIRPLCFGEGKVLAAEGLAAEYGLDLDQSYFYSDSYDDIELLERVGKPRPLNPNTKLREAAREHGWPLEKYESRGQGKPVDYLRTVYATGSLVGSVMASLPIWALTGSKREAVNFSTGLFGDIATALTGCELEVTGEENLWTSRPCIFVFNHQSKADVMILAKLIRRDMGGVAKKEVRDTPVIGKLMELAGTVFIDRANAGSAIKAMAPLIDAVKIDGKSIVIAPEGTRTLSPKLGPFKKGAFHMAIQAGVPMVPIVIHNAGDVAPKNEFLMRPAKVRVDVLPAVDTSKWTSRTLNEHVAEVRGMFLEALGQTEEEDALEALVNEERAPQKKTVARKKPASRKAGTKKTVTKKPVAKRPASRSTPSDKPAARKSSKKMKAAE
;
A
#
# COMPACT_ATOMS: atom_id res chain seq x y z
N MET A 1 -47.85 7.08 22.16
CA MET A 1 -47.07 5.97 21.56
C MET A 1 -46.31 6.53 20.36
N THR A 2 -45.15 7.10 20.65
CA THR A 2 -44.24 7.73 19.70
C THR A 2 -43.54 6.64 18.91
N LYS A 3 -43.63 6.73 17.57
CA LYS A 3 -42.90 5.85 16.65
C LYS A 3 -41.41 6.09 16.86
N THR A 4 -40.71 5.12 17.44
CA THR A 4 -39.26 5.04 17.45
C THR A 4 -38.80 5.04 16.00
N LYS A 5 -38.26 6.16 15.49
CA LYS A 5 -37.55 6.18 14.21
C LYS A 5 -36.30 5.34 14.42
N THR A 6 -36.26 4.16 13.82
CA THR A 6 -35.03 3.36 13.74
C THR A 6 -33.96 4.23 13.09
N ALA A 7 -32.78 4.37 13.70
CA ALA A 7 -31.63 4.95 13.02
C ALA A 7 -31.30 4.05 11.82
N GLU A 8 -31.71 4.49 10.64
CA GLU A 8 -31.40 3.81 9.39
C GLU A 8 -29.97 4.16 8.99
N TYR A 9 -29.28 3.18 8.41
CA TYR A 9 -28.00 3.45 7.78
C TYR A 9 -28.25 4.39 6.59
N GLN A 10 -27.68 5.59 6.66
CA GLN A 10 -27.73 6.60 5.61
C GLN A 10 -26.32 6.76 5.05
N SER A 11 -26.22 7.02 3.74
CA SER A 11 -24.92 7.26 3.14
C SER A 11 -24.45 8.66 3.52
N HIS A 12 -23.43 8.77 4.36
CA HIS A 12 -22.87 10.07 4.72
C HIS A 12 -22.28 10.76 3.49
N LEU A 13 -21.82 10.00 2.50
CA LEU A 13 -21.34 10.54 1.23
C LEU A 13 -22.43 11.31 0.48
N GLN A 14 -23.63 10.73 0.34
CA GLN A 14 -24.73 11.39 -0.35
C GLN A 14 -25.16 12.68 0.36
N ASP A 15 -25.22 12.65 1.70
CA ASP A 15 -25.50 13.82 2.52
C ASP A 15 -24.51 14.98 2.28
N VAL A 16 -23.24 14.67 2.00
CA VAL A 16 -22.21 15.67 1.71
C VAL A 16 -22.35 16.20 0.28
N LEU A 17 -22.66 15.33 -0.69
CA LEU A 17 -22.91 15.75 -2.08
C LEU A 17 -24.10 16.71 -2.19
N ASP A 18 -25.10 16.56 -1.33
CA ASP A 18 -26.28 17.43 -1.26
C ASP A 18 -26.09 18.64 -0.31
N ALA A 19 -24.92 18.76 0.34
CA ALA A 19 -24.64 19.83 1.29
C ALA A 19 -24.42 21.20 0.61
N PRO A 20 -24.66 22.31 1.35
CA PRO A 20 -24.21 23.64 0.95
C PRO A 20 -22.71 23.69 0.74
N GLU A 21 -22.25 24.60 -0.10
CA GLU A 21 -20.83 24.83 -0.37
C GLU A 21 -20.27 25.96 0.52
N GLY A 22 -18.97 25.88 0.81
CA GLY A 22 -18.22 27.02 1.34
C GLY A 22 -17.23 26.68 2.46
N PRO A 23 -16.17 27.50 2.61
CA PRO A 23 -15.08 27.24 3.55
C PRO A 23 -15.46 27.44 5.01
N HIS A 24 -16.57 28.14 5.28
CA HIS A 24 -17.11 28.32 6.63
C HIS A 24 -17.67 27.02 7.23
N ILE A 25 -17.86 25.96 6.44
CA ILE A 25 -18.31 24.65 6.93
C ILE A 25 -17.08 23.79 7.18
N ALA A 26 -16.93 23.29 8.40
CA ALA A 26 -15.86 22.35 8.75
C ALA A 26 -16.29 20.90 8.50
N ALA A 27 -15.35 20.08 8.06
CA ALA A 27 -15.45 18.62 8.03
C ALA A 27 -14.35 18.06 8.94
N LEU A 28 -14.72 17.76 10.18
CA LEU A 28 -13.82 17.27 11.21
C LEU A 28 -13.84 15.74 11.23
N PHE A 29 -12.66 15.13 11.21
CA PHE A 29 -12.53 13.67 11.20
C PHE A 29 -11.69 13.20 12.38
N ASP A 30 -12.21 12.28 13.19
CA ASP A 30 -11.31 11.46 13.98
C ASP A 30 -10.43 10.58 13.08
N PHE A 31 -9.30 10.13 13.61
CA PHE A 31 -8.30 9.40 12.82
C PHE A 31 -8.46 7.89 12.96
N ASP A 32 -8.26 7.38 14.18
CA ASP A 32 -8.35 5.95 14.50
C ASP A 32 -9.80 5.47 14.42
N GLY A 33 -10.05 4.31 13.81
CA GLY A 33 -11.41 3.77 13.63
C GLY A 33 -12.29 4.51 12.59
N THR A 34 -11.94 5.75 12.26
CA THR A 34 -12.70 6.64 11.37
C THR A 34 -12.04 6.77 9.99
N ILE A 35 -10.88 7.45 9.86
CA ILE A 35 -10.11 7.49 8.60
C ILE A 35 -9.42 6.15 8.33
N ILE A 36 -8.85 5.54 9.39
CA ILE A 36 -8.13 4.28 9.29
C ILE A 36 -8.82 3.16 10.07
N ALA A 37 -8.67 1.93 9.58
CA ALA A 37 -9.19 0.77 10.27
C ALA A 37 -8.37 0.41 11.52
N GLY A 38 -9.03 0.47 12.68
CA GLY A 38 -8.42 0.21 13.98
C GLY A 38 -7.52 1.35 14.46
N TYR A 39 -6.65 1.07 15.43
CA TYR A 39 -5.89 2.09 16.15
C TYR A 39 -4.44 2.16 15.69
N SER A 40 -3.97 3.35 15.32
CA SER A 40 -2.58 3.63 14.92
C SER A 40 -1.58 3.38 16.04
N ALA A 41 -1.96 3.64 17.31
CA ALA A 41 -1.11 3.36 18.47
C ALA A 41 -0.71 1.87 18.57
N THR A 42 -1.61 0.96 18.18
CA THR A 42 -1.30 -0.48 18.16
C THR A 42 -0.26 -0.82 17.10
N ALA A 43 -0.29 -0.15 15.94
CA ALA A 43 0.69 -0.35 14.88
C ALA A 43 2.08 0.14 15.33
N MET A 44 2.15 1.28 16.00
CA MET A 44 3.39 1.80 16.60
C MET A 44 3.98 0.81 17.60
N LEU A 45 3.16 0.31 18.54
CA LEU A 45 3.62 -0.64 19.55
C LEU A 45 4.13 -1.95 18.92
N TRP A 46 3.40 -2.49 17.93
CA TRP A 46 3.81 -3.70 17.21
C TRP A 46 5.14 -3.54 16.48
N GLU A 47 5.37 -2.38 15.84
CA GLU A 47 6.62 -2.12 15.13
C GLU A 47 7.81 -2.01 16.09
N LYS A 48 7.66 -1.28 17.21
CA LYS A 48 8.69 -1.19 18.25
C LYS A 48 9.07 -2.55 18.85
N ILE A 49 8.08 -3.40 19.15
CA ILE A 49 8.30 -4.77 19.63
C ILE A 49 9.04 -5.60 18.57
N ARG A 50 8.62 -5.53 17.30
CA ARG A 50 9.24 -6.29 16.21
C ARG A 50 10.71 -5.92 15.99
N ARG A 51 11.05 -4.64 16.20
CA ARG A 51 12.43 -4.13 16.08
C ARG A 51 13.31 -4.40 17.29
N ARG A 52 12.74 -4.90 18.39
CA ARG A 52 13.43 -5.07 19.68
C ARG A 52 13.97 -3.73 20.21
N GLU A 53 13.26 -2.65 19.91
CA GLU A 53 13.54 -1.30 20.44
C GLU A 53 12.97 -1.11 21.85
N MET A 54 12.20 -2.08 22.33
CA MET A 54 11.73 -2.14 23.72
C MET A 54 12.47 -3.25 24.47
N THR A 55 12.98 -2.91 25.63
CA THR A 55 13.44 -3.87 26.63
C THR A 55 12.26 -4.68 27.18
N ALA A 56 12.54 -5.85 27.76
CA ALA A 56 11.49 -6.67 28.37
C ALA A 56 10.76 -5.93 29.51
N GLU A 57 11.48 -5.06 30.21
CA GLU A 57 10.93 -4.21 31.28
C GLU A 57 9.95 -3.16 30.71
N GLU A 58 10.34 -2.43 29.68
CA GLU A 58 9.47 -1.45 29.00
C GLU A 58 8.22 -2.10 28.40
N VAL A 59 8.32 -3.32 27.87
CA VAL A 59 7.16 -4.08 27.39
C VAL A 59 6.19 -4.39 28.53
N VAL A 60 6.70 -4.88 29.67
CA VAL A 60 5.88 -5.17 30.84
C VAL A 60 5.23 -3.90 31.39
N GLU A 61 5.99 -2.80 31.46
CA GLU A 61 5.47 -1.51 31.92
C GLU A 61 4.39 -0.97 30.98
N THR A 62 4.61 -1.04 29.67
CA THR A 62 3.60 -0.66 28.66
C THR A 62 2.32 -1.48 28.80
N ILE A 63 2.44 -2.80 29.00
CA ILE A 63 1.28 -3.68 29.25
C ILE A 63 0.56 -3.27 30.53
N ASN A 64 1.30 -2.96 31.61
CA ASN A 64 0.71 -2.52 32.87
C ASN A 64 -0.04 -1.20 32.73
N VAL A 65 0.53 -0.21 32.03
CA VAL A 65 -0.12 1.08 31.76
C VAL A 65 -1.40 0.88 30.93
N MET A 66 -1.34 0.07 29.88
CA MET A 66 -2.52 -0.28 29.06
C MET A 66 -3.59 -1.02 29.87
N ALA A 67 -3.19 -1.93 30.76
CA ALA A 67 -4.11 -2.64 31.65
C ALA A 67 -4.80 -1.69 32.64
N GLN A 68 -4.06 -0.77 33.25
CA GLN A 68 -4.62 0.25 34.15
C GLN A 68 -5.62 1.18 33.45
N TYR A 69 -5.33 1.57 32.20
CA TYR A 69 -6.26 2.31 31.36
C TYR A 69 -7.53 1.49 31.06
N SER A 70 -7.38 0.25 30.59
CA SER A 70 -8.52 -0.62 30.23
C SER A 70 -9.43 -0.97 31.41
N THR A 71 -8.88 -0.99 32.62
CA THR A 71 -9.62 -1.25 33.87
C THR A 71 -10.27 0.01 34.45
N GLY A 72 -10.10 1.17 33.81
CA GLY A 72 -10.65 2.46 34.25
C GLY A 72 -9.92 3.10 35.43
N ASN A 73 -8.81 2.50 35.89
CA ASN A 73 -8.01 3.00 37.01
C ASN A 73 -7.12 4.20 36.62
N MET A 74 -6.97 4.48 35.32
CA MET A 74 -6.17 5.57 34.79
C MET A 74 -6.91 6.25 33.64
N GLY A 75 -7.01 7.58 33.65
CA GLY A 75 -7.54 8.35 32.53
C GLY A 75 -6.53 8.49 31.38
N PHE A 76 -7.00 8.87 30.18
CA PHE A 76 -6.17 9.00 28.97
C PHE A 76 -4.94 9.90 29.17
N SER A 77 -5.07 10.97 29.95
CA SER A 77 -3.93 11.83 30.29
C SER A 77 -2.81 11.09 31.03
N GLY A 78 -3.13 10.13 31.90
CA GLY A 78 -2.14 9.32 32.61
C GLY A 78 -1.39 8.38 31.66
N LEU A 79 -2.10 7.78 30.69
CA LEU A 79 -1.53 6.94 29.64
C LEU A 79 -0.52 7.72 28.80
N MET A 80 -0.91 8.90 28.31
CA MET A 80 -0.03 9.77 27.51
C MET A 80 1.16 10.30 28.32
N SER A 81 0.95 10.71 29.58
CA SER A 81 2.07 11.12 30.45
C SER A 81 3.03 9.97 30.76
N GLY A 82 2.54 8.73 30.85
CA GLY A 82 3.38 7.53 30.96
C GLY A 82 4.23 7.31 29.71
N ALA A 83 3.59 7.37 28.53
CA ALA A 83 4.27 7.24 27.25
C ALA A 83 5.34 8.34 27.03
N ALA A 84 5.02 9.59 27.39
CA ALA A 84 5.93 10.72 27.25
C ALA A 84 7.27 10.50 27.97
N LYS A 85 7.25 9.90 29.17
CA LYS A 85 8.47 9.66 29.96
C LYS A 85 9.49 8.79 29.24
N PHE A 86 9.04 7.81 28.44
CA PHE A 86 9.92 6.95 27.64
C PHE A 86 10.55 7.67 26.45
N MET A 87 10.01 8.83 26.07
CA MET A 87 10.50 9.60 24.93
C MET A 87 11.56 10.62 25.35
N LYS A 88 11.76 10.85 26.64
CA LYS A 88 12.64 11.90 27.16
C LYS A 88 14.07 11.78 26.60
N GLY A 89 14.54 12.86 25.97
CA GLY A 89 15.88 12.95 25.36
C GLY A 89 15.99 12.28 23.98
N VAL A 90 14.89 11.82 23.40
CA VAL A 90 14.85 11.38 22.00
C VAL A 90 14.58 12.59 21.10
N THR A 91 15.21 12.64 19.93
CA THR A 91 15.01 13.73 18.97
C THR A 91 13.64 13.63 18.29
N GLU A 92 13.01 14.77 18.06
CA GLU A 92 11.70 14.85 17.40
C GLU A 92 11.75 14.34 15.95
N ASP A 93 12.80 14.71 15.21
CA ASP A 93 13.04 14.27 13.83
C ASP A 93 13.03 12.73 13.69
N SER A 94 13.56 12.00 14.68
CA SER A 94 13.55 10.53 14.65
C SER A 94 12.13 9.95 14.72
N TYR A 95 11.19 10.67 15.35
CA TYR A 95 9.79 10.28 15.42
C TYR A 95 9.02 10.63 14.14
N PHE A 96 9.39 11.70 13.44
CA PHE A 96 8.87 11.97 12.09
C PHE A 96 9.31 10.87 11.10
N GLU A 97 10.60 10.51 11.09
CA GLU A 97 11.10 9.40 10.27
C GLU A 97 10.39 8.06 10.60
N PHE A 98 10.20 7.78 11.90
CA PHE A 98 9.45 6.62 12.34
C PHE A 98 7.98 6.68 11.90
N GLY A 99 7.36 7.85 11.91
CA GLY A 99 6.00 8.10 11.43
C GLY A 99 5.83 7.75 9.95
N GLU A 100 6.74 8.20 9.09
CA GLU A 100 6.77 7.85 7.67
C GLU A 100 6.84 6.33 7.47
N GLU A 101 7.76 5.68 8.18
CA GLU A 101 7.93 4.23 8.05
C GLU A 101 6.72 3.44 8.58
N LEU A 102 6.11 3.93 9.67
CA LEU A 102 4.87 3.39 10.21
C LEU A 102 3.73 3.51 9.19
N TYR A 103 3.65 4.65 8.50
CA TYR A 103 2.67 4.87 7.45
C TYR A 103 2.85 3.88 6.29
N GLU A 104 4.07 3.78 5.74
CA GLU A 104 4.36 2.91 4.61
C GLU A 104 4.10 1.42 4.89
N LYS A 105 4.43 0.97 6.09
CA LYS A 105 4.33 -0.45 6.46
C LYS A 105 2.94 -0.85 6.94
N HIS A 106 2.23 0.06 7.62
CA HIS A 106 1.06 -0.32 8.41
C HIS A 106 -0.17 0.56 8.21
N ILE A 107 -0.04 1.89 8.16
CA ILE A 107 -1.21 2.80 8.16
C ILE A 107 -1.81 2.97 6.77
N ALA A 108 -1.00 3.13 5.71
CA ALA A 108 -1.50 3.38 4.36
C ALA A 108 -2.54 2.35 3.89
N ARG A 109 -2.29 1.05 4.17
CA ARG A 109 -3.21 -0.05 3.84
C ARG A 109 -4.51 -0.09 4.66
N LYS A 110 -4.57 0.65 5.77
CA LYS A 110 -5.72 0.71 6.67
C LYS A 110 -6.68 1.85 6.36
N VAL A 111 -6.26 2.84 5.56
CA VAL A 111 -7.12 3.95 5.13
C VAL A 111 -8.36 3.38 4.43
N TYR A 112 -9.54 3.78 4.91
CA TYR A 112 -10.82 3.40 4.30
C TYR A 112 -10.99 4.13 2.96
N PRO A 113 -11.26 3.41 1.86
CA PRO A 113 -11.64 4.03 0.58
C PRO A 113 -12.86 4.95 0.70
N GLU A 114 -13.83 4.56 1.52
CA GLU A 114 -15.04 5.34 1.77
C GLU A 114 -14.72 6.63 2.52
N ALA A 115 -13.79 6.61 3.49
CA ALA A 115 -13.33 7.83 4.16
C ALA A 115 -12.62 8.76 3.17
N ARG A 116 -11.78 8.23 2.26
CA ARG A 116 -11.17 9.02 1.20
C ARG A 116 -12.23 9.68 0.31
N ALA A 117 -13.23 8.92 -0.14
CA ALA A 117 -14.31 9.47 -0.97
C ALA A 117 -15.09 10.58 -0.24
N LEU A 118 -15.28 10.44 1.08
CA LEU A 118 -15.96 11.44 1.91
C LEU A 118 -15.13 12.72 2.06
N ILE A 119 -13.82 12.60 2.26
CA ILE A 119 -12.87 13.71 2.29
C ILE A 119 -12.88 14.44 0.94
N GLU A 120 -12.81 13.72 -0.18
CA GLU A 120 -12.89 14.31 -1.52
C GLU A 120 -14.22 15.04 -1.74
N ALA A 121 -15.35 14.48 -1.28
CA ALA A 121 -16.65 15.12 -1.42
C ALA A 121 -16.72 16.45 -0.64
N HIS A 122 -16.17 16.49 0.57
CA HIS A 122 -16.05 17.74 1.33
C HIS A 122 -15.14 18.76 0.65
N ARG A 123 -14.02 18.30 0.07
CA ARG A 123 -13.10 19.17 -0.67
C ARG A 123 -13.79 19.77 -1.89
N ALA A 124 -14.53 18.96 -2.64
CA ALA A 124 -15.30 19.41 -3.79
C ALA A 124 -16.37 20.45 -3.42
N LYS A 125 -16.91 20.40 -2.20
CA LYS A 125 -17.81 21.42 -1.64
C LYS A 125 -17.11 22.66 -1.09
N GLY A 126 -15.78 22.68 -1.12
CA GLY A 126 -14.96 23.76 -0.59
C GLY A 126 -15.03 23.89 0.93
N HIS A 127 -15.36 22.81 1.66
CA HIS A 127 -15.36 22.81 3.12
C HIS A 127 -13.92 22.84 3.67
N THR A 128 -13.76 23.37 4.87
CA THR A 128 -12.49 23.31 5.62
C THR A 128 -12.35 21.92 6.25
N ILE A 129 -11.34 21.16 5.87
CA ILE A 129 -11.16 19.76 6.31
C ILE A 129 -10.09 19.70 7.39
N ALA A 130 -10.39 19.03 8.51
CA ALA A 130 -9.42 18.83 9.58
C ALA A 130 -9.48 17.42 10.17
N ILE A 131 -8.32 16.91 10.59
CA ILE A 131 -8.25 15.73 11.47
C ILE A 131 -8.25 16.22 12.92
N VAL A 132 -9.12 15.65 13.77
CA VAL A 132 -9.24 15.95 15.20
C VAL A 132 -9.11 14.68 16.01
N SER A 133 -7.91 14.38 16.52
CA SER A 133 -7.62 13.08 17.10
C SER A 133 -6.77 13.13 18.36
N SER A 134 -6.91 12.11 19.20
CA SER A 134 -6.09 11.95 20.41
C SER A 134 -4.71 11.37 20.11
N ALA A 135 -4.51 10.77 18.93
CA ALA A 135 -3.21 10.31 18.44
C ALA A 135 -2.23 11.48 18.27
N THR A 136 -0.95 11.15 18.10
CA THR A 136 0.12 12.15 17.94
C THR A 136 0.32 12.56 16.49
N ILE A 137 0.91 13.73 16.26
CA ILE A 137 1.22 14.24 14.91
C ILE A 137 2.00 13.21 14.08
N TYR A 138 2.94 12.48 14.68
CA TYR A 138 3.78 11.47 14.01
C TYR A 138 2.98 10.31 13.40
N GLN A 139 1.80 10.00 13.92
CA GLN A 139 0.93 8.95 13.39
C GLN A 139 0.00 9.49 12.29
N ILE A 140 -0.36 10.77 12.37
CA ILE A 140 -1.42 11.38 11.58
C ILE A 140 -0.85 12.04 10.33
N GLU A 141 0.24 12.79 10.48
CA GLU A 141 0.77 13.70 9.46
C GLU A 141 1.04 13.02 8.11
N PRO A 142 1.69 11.83 8.03
CA PRO A 142 1.92 11.19 6.73
C PRO A 142 0.59 10.84 6.03
N THR A 143 -0.45 10.49 6.80
CA THR A 143 -1.78 10.20 6.24
C THR A 143 -2.52 11.49 5.87
N ALA A 144 -2.40 12.54 6.67
CA ALA A 144 -2.96 13.86 6.34
C ALA A 144 -2.39 14.41 5.03
N ARG A 145 -1.07 14.31 4.84
CA ARG A 145 -0.37 14.70 3.62
C ARG A 145 -0.78 13.85 2.42
N ASP A 146 -0.94 12.53 2.61
CA ASP A 146 -1.43 11.64 1.56
C ASP A 146 -2.86 12.00 1.10
N LEU A 147 -3.71 12.38 2.06
CA LEU A 147 -5.10 12.73 1.83
C LEU A 147 -5.31 14.22 1.52
N ASP A 148 -4.25 15.02 1.40
CA ASP A 148 -4.29 16.47 1.19
C ASP A 148 -5.19 17.20 2.21
N ILE A 149 -5.03 16.87 3.49
CA ILE A 149 -5.69 17.54 4.62
C ILE A 149 -4.69 18.48 5.29
N GLU A 150 -5.01 19.78 5.28
CA GLU A 150 -4.13 20.83 5.79
C GLU A 150 -4.13 20.92 7.32
N HIS A 151 -5.29 20.80 7.94
CA HIS A 151 -5.43 21.04 9.38
C HIS A 151 -5.37 19.74 10.18
N VAL A 152 -4.40 19.64 11.08
CA VAL A 152 -4.27 18.51 12.02
C VAL A 152 -4.30 19.01 13.45
N LEU A 153 -5.38 18.68 14.16
CA LEU A 153 -5.62 18.97 15.56
C LEU A 153 -5.38 17.69 16.36
N CYS A 154 -4.29 17.66 17.13
CA CYS A 154 -3.86 16.43 17.79
C CYS A 154 -3.21 16.64 19.16
N SER A 155 -3.04 15.55 19.92
CA SER A 155 -2.27 15.60 21.17
C SER A 155 -0.78 15.79 20.89
N GLN A 156 -0.11 16.62 21.70
CA GLN A 156 1.30 16.95 21.53
C GLN A 156 2.13 16.62 22.77
N TYR A 157 3.35 16.13 22.52
CA TYR A 157 4.40 16.05 23.53
C TYR A 157 5.16 17.39 23.58
N GLU A 158 5.68 17.74 24.75
CA GLU A 158 6.51 18.92 24.89
C GLU A 158 7.91 18.64 24.33
N VAL A 159 8.37 19.53 23.45
CA VAL A 159 9.67 19.47 22.79
C VAL A 159 10.44 20.75 23.10
N GLU A 160 11.68 20.60 23.56
CA GLU A 160 12.62 21.69 23.79
C GLU A 160 13.95 21.38 23.12
N ASN A 161 14.50 22.35 22.37
CA ASN A 161 15.75 22.17 21.61
C ASN A 161 15.75 20.98 20.64
N GLY A 162 14.59 20.61 20.09
CA GLY A 162 14.43 19.48 19.17
C GLY A 162 14.38 18.10 19.85
N GLU A 163 14.30 18.04 21.18
CA GLU A 163 14.20 16.80 21.95
C GLU A 163 12.94 16.78 22.81
N PHE A 164 12.34 15.60 22.99
CA PHE A 164 11.21 15.43 23.91
C PHE A 164 11.65 15.64 25.35
N THR A 165 10.92 16.48 26.09
CA THR A 165 11.21 16.75 27.52
C THR A 165 10.74 15.62 28.44
N GLY A 166 9.82 14.78 27.94
CA GLY A 166 9.10 13.77 28.70
C GLY A 166 7.76 14.24 29.28
N ASN A 167 7.33 15.46 28.94
CA ASN A 167 6.04 16.02 29.33
C ASN A 167 5.05 16.06 28.14
N ILE A 168 3.79 16.37 28.46
CA ILE A 168 2.70 16.55 27.48
C ILE A 168 2.23 18.00 27.48
N ILE A 169 1.85 18.52 26.31
CA ILE A 169 1.19 19.82 26.19
C ILE A 169 -0.30 19.64 26.52
N ARG A 170 -0.86 20.56 27.32
CA ARG A 170 -2.27 20.56 27.73
C ARG A 170 -3.01 21.78 27.14
N PRO A 171 -4.31 21.66 26.84
CA PRO A 171 -5.15 20.46 26.96
C PRO A 171 -4.82 19.38 25.92
N LEU A 172 -5.09 18.11 26.23
CA LEU A 172 -4.96 17.01 25.27
C LEU A 172 -6.15 17.01 24.33
N CYS A 173 -5.99 16.58 23.08
CA CYS A 173 -7.06 16.49 22.09
C CYS A 173 -7.92 15.22 22.33
N PHE A 174 -8.60 15.15 23.47
CA PHE A 174 -9.40 14.01 23.93
C PHE A 174 -10.62 14.51 24.73
N GLY A 175 -11.81 13.95 24.51
CA GLY A 175 -13.06 14.42 25.12
C GLY A 175 -13.30 15.91 24.84
N GLU A 176 -13.57 16.70 25.89
CA GLU A 176 -13.70 18.16 25.80
C GLU A 176 -12.50 18.86 25.13
N GLY A 177 -11.29 18.30 25.19
CA GLY A 177 -10.15 18.90 24.51
C GLY A 177 -10.26 18.87 22.98
N LYS A 178 -11.01 17.92 22.40
CA LYS A 178 -11.37 17.95 20.97
C LYS A 178 -12.32 19.10 20.66
N VAL A 179 -13.26 19.40 21.56
CA VAL A 179 -14.18 20.55 21.43
C VAL A 179 -13.38 21.84 21.40
N LEU A 180 -12.47 22.03 22.36
CA LEU A 180 -11.61 23.22 22.41
C LEU A 180 -10.76 23.37 21.15
N ALA A 181 -10.21 22.27 20.63
CA ALA A 181 -9.43 22.31 19.39
C ALA A 181 -10.28 22.70 18.17
N ALA A 182 -11.49 22.13 18.05
CA ALA A 182 -12.43 22.46 16.99
C ALA A 182 -12.91 23.92 17.07
N GLU A 183 -13.20 24.43 18.27
CA GLU A 183 -13.58 25.83 18.49
C GLU A 183 -12.43 26.80 18.23
N GLY A 184 -11.19 26.41 18.55
CA GLY A 184 -10.00 27.18 18.21
C GLY A 184 -9.84 27.33 16.70
N LEU A 185 -9.97 26.23 15.96
CA LEU A 185 -9.95 26.25 14.48
C LEU A 185 -11.12 27.07 13.93
N ALA A 186 -12.31 26.94 14.51
CA ALA A 186 -13.47 27.72 14.11
C ALA A 186 -13.27 29.23 14.30
N ALA A 187 -12.64 29.64 15.39
CA ALA A 187 -12.32 31.04 15.64
C ALA A 187 -11.25 31.58 14.68
N GLU A 188 -10.24 30.76 14.34
CA GLU A 188 -9.14 31.15 13.45
C GLU A 188 -9.60 31.31 11.99
N TYR A 189 -10.40 30.37 11.49
CA TYR A 189 -10.82 30.32 10.08
C TYR A 189 -12.26 30.81 9.84
N GLY A 190 -12.97 31.27 10.89
CA GLY A 190 -14.34 31.76 10.79
C GLY A 190 -15.35 30.68 10.45
N LEU A 191 -15.21 29.49 11.05
CA LEU A 191 -16.06 28.32 10.78
C LEU A 191 -17.34 28.36 11.62
N ASP A 192 -18.44 27.91 11.02
CA ASP A 192 -19.73 27.72 11.67
C ASP A 192 -19.90 26.25 12.09
N LEU A 193 -19.61 25.95 13.37
CA LEU A 193 -19.71 24.59 13.90
C LEU A 193 -21.15 24.04 13.87
N ASP A 194 -22.17 24.90 13.86
CA ASP A 194 -23.59 24.50 13.82
C ASP A 194 -24.01 24.05 12.41
N GLN A 195 -23.16 24.27 11.40
CA GLN A 195 -23.32 23.72 10.04
C GLN A 195 -22.28 22.65 9.69
N SER A 196 -21.30 22.46 10.58
CA SER A 196 -20.13 21.61 10.38
C SER A 196 -20.39 20.15 10.73
N TYR A 197 -19.53 19.29 10.20
CA TYR A 197 -19.58 17.84 10.34
C TYR A 197 -18.50 17.36 11.32
N PHE A 198 -18.81 16.31 12.08
CA PHE A 198 -17.80 15.56 12.81
C PHE A 198 -18.02 14.05 12.70
N TYR A 199 -16.99 13.36 12.23
CA TYR A 199 -16.95 11.92 12.02
C TYR A 199 -16.14 11.23 13.12
N SER A 200 -16.73 10.26 13.82
CA SER A 200 -16.04 9.49 14.86
C SER A 200 -16.65 8.10 15.06
N ASP A 201 -15.83 7.14 15.51
CA ASP A 201 -16.24 5.79 15.91
C ASP A 201 -16.38 5.61 17.42
N SER A 202 -15.89 6.56 18.22
CA SER A 202 -15.79 6.42 19.67
C SER A 202 -16.85 7.21 20.43
N TYR A 203 -17.27 6.65 21.57
CA TYR A 203 -18.11 7.36 22.53
C TYR A 203 -17.31 8.40 23.33
N ASP A 204 -15.98 8.32 23.34
CA ASP A 204 -15.10 9.31 23.98
C ASP A 204 -15.14 10.69 23.28
N ASP A 205 -15.82 10.76 22.14
CA ASP A 205 -15.97 11.92 21.28
C ASP A 205 -17.39 12.51 21.33
N ILE A 206 -18.21 12.07 22.30
CA ILE A 206 -19.62 12.46 22.43
C ILE A 206 -19.77 13.99 22.57
N GLU A 207 -18.88 14.66 23.28
CA GLU A 207 -18.94 16.09 23.52
C GLU A 207 -18.78 16.89 22.21
N LEU A 208 -17.88 16.46 21.32
CA LEU A 208 -17.72 17.11 20.01
C LEU A 208 -18.83 16.73 19.03
N LEU A 209 -19.36 15.50 19.11
CA LEU A 209 -20.53 15.09 18.33
C LEU A 209 -21.77 15.92 18.69
N GLU A 210 -21.99 16.19 19.98
CA GLU A 210 -23.10 17.04 20.44
C GLU A 210 -22.87 18.53 20.14
N ARG A 211 -21.61 18.97 20.01
CA ARG A 211 -21.25 20.36 19.73
C ARG A 211 -21.48 20.77 18.28
N VAL A 212 -21.28 19.88 17.31
CA VAL A 212 -21.44 20.20 15.89
C VAL A 212 -22.89 20.04 15.44
N GLY A 213 -23.29 20.77 14.40
CA GLY A 213 -24.64 20.64 13.86
C GLY A 213 -24.89 19.35 13.07
N LYS A 214 -23.84 18.71 12.55
CA LYS A 214 -23.94 17.49 11.74
C LYS A 214 -23.05 16.36 12.30
N PRO A 215 -23.43 15.74 13.43
CA PRO A 215 -22.74 14.56 13.94
C PRO A 215 -22.88 13.39 12.96
N ARG A 216 -21.78 12.68 12.75
CA ARG A 216 -21.68 11.56 11.81
C ARG A 216 -20.94 10.38 12.45
N PRO A 217 -21.61 9.63 13.35
CA PRO A 217 -21.06 8.37 13.85
C PRO A 217 -20.71 7.42 12.70
N LEU A 218 -19.46 7.01 12.66
CA LEU A 218 -18.89 6.15 11.62
C LEU A 218 -18.23 4.95 12.29
N ASN A 219 -18.56 3.73 11.88
CA ASN A 219 -18.08 2.51 12.54
C ASN A 219 -18.34 2.47 14.07
N PRO A 220 -19.48 2.98 14.58
CA PRO A 220 -19.62 3.29 15.99
C PRO A 220 -19.47 2.05 16.87
N ASN A 221 -18.75 2.22 17.98
CA ASN A 221 -18.72 1.27 19.07
C ASN A 221 -20.12 1.10 19.70
N THR A 222 -20.30 0.10 20.58
CA THR A 222 -21.63 -0.21 21.13
C THR A 222 -22.29 0.98 21.83
N LYS A 223 -21.52 1.74 22.63
CA LYS A 223 -22.03 2.90 23.38
C LYS A 223 -22.40 4.04 22.45
N LEU A 224 -21.53 4.37 21.48
CA LEU A 224 -21.81 5.41 20.49
C LEU A 224 -23.03 5.06 19.63
N ARG A 225 -23.22 3.77 19.31
CA ARG A 225 -24.40 3.31 18.56
C ARG A 225 -25.69 3.49 19.35
N GLU A 226 -25.66 3.28 20.67
CA GLU A 226 -26.80 3.53 21.55
C GLU A 226 -27.10 5.03 21.61
N ALA A 227 -26.09 5.86 21.87
CA ALA A 227 -26.22 7.32 21.89
C ALA A 227 -26.74 7.89 20.56
N ALA A 228 -26.23 7.41 19.42
CA ALA A 228 -26.69 7.82 18.11
C ALA A 228 -28.16 7.44 17.85
N ARG A 229 -28.64 6.31 18.38
CA ARG A 229 -30.06 5.92 18.30
C ARG A 229 -30.94 6.81 19.17
N GLU A 230 -30.46 7.20 20.34
CA GLU A 230 -31.17 8.11 21.25
C GLU A 230 -31.29 9.52 20.64
N HIS A 231 -30.22 10.02 20.03
CA HIS A 231 -30.18 11.34 19.40
C HIS A 231 -30.72 11.37 17.96
N GLY A 232 -30.97 10.20 17.35
CA GLY A 232 -31.43 10.09 15.97
C GLY A 232 -30.37 10.47 14.93
N TRP A 233 -29.08 10.31 15.25
CA TRP A 233 -27.98 10.59 14.34
C TRP A 233 -27.87 9.53 13.24
N PRO A 234 -27.54 9.93 11.99
CA PRO A 234 -27.33 8.98 10.91
C PRO A 234 -26.11 8.11 11.21
N LEU A 235 -26.23 6.81 10.93
CA LEU A 235 -25.16 5.83 11.16
C LEU A 235 -24.60 5.36 9.83
N GLU A 236 -23.28 5.21 9.74
CA GLU A 236 -22.63 4.50 8.64
C GLU A 236 -21.56 3.54 9.16
N LYS A 237 -21.29 2.48 8.41
CA LYS A 237 -20.28 1.48 8.74
C LYS A 237 -19.54 1.04 7.49
N TYR A 238 -18.21 1.10 7.56
CA TYR A 238 -17.29 0.64 6.54
C TYR A 238 -16.78 -0.76 6.88
N GLU A 239 -16.85 -1.68 5.90
CA GLU A 239 -16.33 -3.05 6.03
C GLU A 239 -15.18 -3.34 5.03
N SER A 240 -14.79 -2.35 4.24
CA SER A 240 -13.74 -2.47 3.21
C SER A 240 -12.32 -2.64 3.79
N ARG A 241 -12.11 -2.28 5.06
CA ARG A 241 -10.86 -2.44 5.81
C ARG A 241 -11.14 -2.99 7.21
N GLY A 242 -10.07 -3.41 7.89
CA GLY A 242 -10.13 -4.07 9.19
C GLY A 242 -9.82 -5.56 9.12
N GLN A 243 -10.31 -6.34 10.09
CA GLN A 243 -10.07 -7.78 10.14
C GLN A 243 -10.78 -8.50 8.98
N GLY A 244 -10.06 -9.39 8.29
CA GLY A 244 -10.62 -10.21 7.22
C GLY A 244 -11.55 -11.30 7.75
N LYS A 245 -12.64 -11.60 7.03
CA LYS A 245 -13.47 -12.76 7.32
C LYS A 245 -12.74 -14.02 6.81
N PRO A 246 -12.91 -15.21 7.42
CA PRO A 246 -12.25 -16.44 6.95
C PRO A 246 -12.49 -16.75 5.45
N VAL A 247 -13.67 -16.40 4.96
CA VAL A 247 -14.03 -16.51 3.54
C VAL A 247 -13.19 -15.62 2.62
N ASP A 248 -12.76 -14.44 3.08
CA ASP A 248 -11.94 -13.51 2.29
C ASP A 248 -10.55 -14.10 2.06
N TYR A 249 -9.98 -14.76 3.07
CA TYR A 249 -8.71 -15.49 2.96
C TYR A 249 -8.82 -16.65 1.99
N LEU A 250 -9.90 -17.44 2.09
CA LEU A 250 -10.16 -18.54 1.16
C LEU A 250 -10.26 -18.01 -0.28
N ARG A 251 -11.08 -16.98 -0.52
CA ARG A 251 -11.22 -16.34 -1.83
C ARG A 251 -9.88 -15.88 -2.40
N THR A 252 -9.05 -15.23 -1.57
CA THR A 252 -7.72 -14.76 -1.96
C THR A 252 -6.79 -15.91 -2.38
N VAL A 253 -6.78 -17.00 -1.59
CA VAL A 253 -5.97 -18.18 -1.88
C VAL A 253 -6.43 -18.84 -3.18
N TYR A 254 -7.74 -19.03 -3.37
CA TYR A 254 -8.29 -19.62 -4.59
C TYR A 254 -8.12 -18.72 -5.81
N ALA A 255 -8.27 -17.40 -5.67
CA ALA A 255 -8.01 -16.46 -6.76
C ALA A 255 -6.55 -16.54 -7.23
N THR A 256 -5.60 -16.55 -6.30
CA THR A 256 -4.17 -16.71 -6.63
C THR A 256 -3.87 -18.10 -7.20
N GLY A 257 -4.44 -19.15 -6.59
CA GLY A 257 -4.28 -20.54 -7.02
C GLY A 257 -4.94 -20.86 -8.35
N SER A 258 -5.93 -20.07 -8.79
CA SER A 258 -6.62 -20.26 -10.06
C SER A 258 -5.68 -20.14 -11.27
N LEU A 259 -4.52 -19.50 -11.13
CA LEU A 259 -3.48 -19.49 -12.16
C LEU A 259 -3.03 -20.92 -12.49
N VAL A 260 -2.80 -21.75 -11.48
CA VAL A 260 -2.41 -23.16 -11.66
C VAL A 260 -3.55 -23.93 -12.30
N GLY A 261 -4.78 -23.75 -11.80
CA GLY A 261 -5.96 -24.39 -12.37
C GLY A 261 -6.20 -24.04 -13.84
N SER A 262 -5.98 -22.77 -14.20
CA SER A 262 -6.14 -22.28 -15.57
C SER A 262 -5.07 -22.82 -16.51
N VAL A 263 -3.84 -23.00 -16.04
CA VAL A 263 -2.78 -23.67 -16.82
C VAL A 263 -3.13 -25.14 -17.02
N MET A 264 -3.57 -25.84 -15.98
CA MET A 264 -4.01 -27.24 -16.09
C MET A 264 -5.16 -27.40 -17.08
N ALA A 265 -6.15 -26.50 -17.04
CA ALA A 265 -7.27 -26.47 -17.99
C ALA A 265 -6.83 -26.19 -19.45
N SER A 266 -5.66 -25.57 -19.64
CA SER A 266 -5.10 -25.33 -20.99
C SER A 266 -4.31 -26.51 -21.57
N LEU A 267 -3.94 -27.51 -20.76
CA LEU A 267 -3.16 -28.67 -21.24
C LEU A 267 -3.87 -29.47 -22.35
N PRO A 268 -5.19 -29.73 -22.29
CA PRO A 268 -5.90 -30.35 -23.40
C PRO A 268 -5.87 -29.51 -24.68
N ILE A 269 -5.99 -28.18 -24.56
CA ILE A 269 -5.88 -27.28 -25.72
C ILE A 269 -4.50 -27.43 -26.35
N TRP A 270 -3.43 -27.43 -25.53
CA TRP A 270 -2.08 -27.65 -26.04
C TRP A 270 -1.93 -29.03 -26.71
N ALA A 271 -2.42 -30.09 -26.08
CA ALA A 271 -2.32 -31.46 -26.59
C ALA A 271 -3.07 -31.65 -27.92
N LEU A 272 -4.23 -31.00 -28.09
CA LEU A 272 -5.07 -31.13 -29.28
C LEU A 272 -4.62 -30.24 -30.43
N THR A 273 -4.12 -29.04 -30.14
CA THR A 273 -3.74 -28.04 -31.16
C THR A 273 -2.25 -28.07 -31.50
N GLY A 274 -1.41 -28.61 -30.61
CA GLY A 274 0.05 -28.47 -30.65
C GLY A 274 0.53 -27.04 -30.35
N SER A 275 -0.39 -26.07 -30.17
CA SER A 275 -0.09 -24.65 -30.04
C SER A 275 0.07 -24.23 -28.58
N LYS A 276 1.31 -24.01 -28.17
CA LYS A 276 1.61 -23.44 -26.86
C LYS A 276 1.00 -22.03 -26.71
N ARG A 277 0.97 -21.25 -27.79
CA ARG A 277 0.42 -19.88 -27.80
C ARG A 277 -1.07 -19.90 -27.47
N GLU A 278 -1.84 -20.77 -28.12
CA GLU A 278 -3.28 -20.90 -27.85
C GLU A 278 -3.57 -21.35 -26.42
N ALA A 279 -2.80 -22.31 -25.90
CA ALA A 279 -2.94 -22.76 -24.52
C ALA A 279 -2.64 -21.64 -23.50
N VAL A 280 -1.56 -20.88 -23.69
CA VAL A 280 -1.22 -19.73 -22.83
C VAL A 280 -2.29 -18.64 -22.89
N ASN A 281 -2.81 -18.35 -24.09
CA ASN A 281 -3.87 -17.35 -24.28
C ASN A 281 -5.17 -17.78 -23.57
N PHE A 282 -5.57 -19.04 -23.71
CA PHE A 282 -6.73 -19.57 -22.99
C PHE A 282 -6.52 -19.51 -21.47
N SER A 283 -5.35 -19.96 -21.00
CA SER A 283 -5.01 -19.96 -19.58
C SER A 283 -5.05 -18.55 -18.97
N THR A 284 -4.51 -17.56 -19.69
CA THR A 284 -4.46 -16.16 -19.25
C THR A 284 -5.86 -15.57 -19.13
N GLY A 285 -6.70 -15.73 -20.15
CA GLY A 285 -8.09 -15.28 -20.11
C GLY A 285 -8.89 -15.94 -18.99
N LEU A 286 -8.79 -17.28 -18.86
CA LEU A 286 -9.50 -18.04 -17.81
C LEU A 286 -9.05 -17.64 -16.40
N PHE A 287 -7.75 -17.40 -16.20
CA PHE A 287 -7.22 -16.91 -14.93
C PHE A 287 -7.82 -15.54 -14.58
N GLY A 288 -7.82 -14.60 -15.54
CA GLY A 288 -8.43 -13.28 -15.34
C GLY A 288 -9.91 -13.36 -14.95
N ASP A 289 -10.67 -14.21 -15.63
CA ASP A 289 -12.11 -14.39 -15.37
C ASP A 289 -12.36 -14.98 -13.96
N ILE A 290 -11.67 -16.06 -13.59
CA ILE A 290 -11.84 -16.71 -12.29
C ILE A 290 -11.33 -15.82 -11.15
N ALA A 291 -10.14 -15.23 -11.28
CA ALA A 291 -9.53 -14.45 -10.22
C ALA A 291 -10.35 -13.20 -9.90
N THR A 292 -10.83 -12.48 -10.91
CA THR A 292 -11.70 -11.30 -10.69
C THR A 292 -13.05 -11.68 -10.08
N ALA A 293 -13.65 -12.80 -10.52
CA ALA A 293 -14.91 -13.29 -9.96
C ALA A 293 -14.78 -13.71 -8.48
N LEU A 294 -13.72 -14.46 -8.12
CA LEU A 294 -13.50 -14.93 -6.75
C LEU A 294 -13.17 -13.81 -5.78
N THR A 295 -12.47 -12.77 -6.24
CA THR A 295 -12.13 -11.60 -5.42
C THR A 295 -13.27 -10.61 -5.30
N GLY A 296 -14.33 -10.74 -6.12
CA GLY A 296 -15.38 -9.73 -6.20
C GLY A 296 -14.88 -8.41 -6.80
N CYS A 297 -13.90 -8.49 -7.69
CA CYS A 297 -13.36 -7.34 -8.43
C CYS A 297 -14.27 -7.07 -9.63
N GLU A 298 -15.14 -6.06 -9.48
CA GLU A 298 -16.05 -5.59 -10.53
C GLU A 298 -15.30 -4.56 -11.38
N LEU A 299 -15.24 -4.80 -12.70
CA LEU A 299 -14.53 -3.93 -13.62
C LEU A 299 -15.52 -3.07 -14.40
N GLU A 300 -15.31 -1.76 -14.39
CA GLU A 300 -15.97 -0.81 -15.28
C GLU A 300 -14.94 -0.31 -16.29
N VAL A 301 -15.09 -0.69 -17.56
CA VAL A 301 -14.06 -0.45 -18.58
C VAL A 301 -14.56 0.55 -19.60
N THR A 302 -13.78 1.59 -19.85
CA THR A 302 -13.98 2.55 -20.93
C THR A 302 -12.88 2.38 -21.98
N GLY A 303 -13.22 2.54 -23.27
CA GLY A 303 -12.26 2.44 -24.37
C GLY A 303 -11.71 1.03 -24.64
N GLU A 304 -12.42 -0.03 -24.26
CA GLU A 304 -11.96 -1.43 -24.38
C GLU A 304 -11.49 -1.81 -25.80
N GLU A 305 -12.07 -1.21 -26.84
CA GLU A 305 -11.67 -1.36 -28.24
C GLU A 305 -10.19 -1.00 -28.51
N ASN A 306 -9.62 -0.08 -27.73
CA ASN A 306 -8.23 0.33 -27.85
C ASN A 306 -7.26 -0.81 -27.47
N LEU A 307 -7.71 -1.79 -26.68
CA LEU A 307 -6.93 -3.00 -26.39
C LEU A 307 -6.68 -3.85 -27.63
N TRP A 308 -7.47 -3.69 -28.69
CA TRP A 308 -7.46 -4.57 -29.86
C TRP A 308 -7.05 -3.87 -31.16
N THR A 309 -7.14 -2.54 -31.19
CA THR A 309 -6.93 -1.75 -32.41
C THR A 309 -5.47 -1.68 -32.85
N SER A 310 -4.52 -1.72 -31.91
CA SER A 310 -3.10 -1.51 -32.20
C SER A 310 -2.24 -2.63 -31.58
N ARG A 311 -2.16 -3.81 -32.20
CA ARG A 311 -1.28 -4.90 -31.75
C ARG A 311 -0.30 -5.35 -32.86
N PRO A 312 0.96 -5.68 -32.53
CA PRO A 312 1.55 -5.63 -31.19
C PRO A 312 1.85 -4.19 -30.74
N CYS A 313 1.80 -3.95 -29.43
CA CYS A 313 2.09 -2.65 -28.81
C CYS A 313 2.76 -2.80 -27.44
N ILE A 314 3.11 -1.65 -26.85
CA ILE A 314 3.47 -1.57 -25.43
C ILE A 314 2.25 -1.08 -24.65
N PHE A 315 1.65 -1.94 -23.84
CA PHE A 315 0.66 -1.53 -22.85
C PHE A 315 1.37 -0.97 -21.63
N VAL A 316 1.07 0.28 -21.28
CA VAL A 316 1.55 0.91 -20.05
C VAL A 316 0.40 1.08 -19.07
N PHE A 317 0.63 0.83 -17.79
CA PHE A 317 -0.39 0.95 -16.75
C PHE A 317 0.20 1.50 -15.44
N ASN A 318 -0.61 2.20 -14.64
CA ASN A 318 -0.22 2.64 -13.30
C ASN A 318 -0.29 1.47 -12.31
N HIS A 319 0.64 1.41 -11.36
CA HIS A 319 0.87 0.24 -10.53
C HIS A 319 0.49 0.51 -9.08
N GLN A 320 -0.71 0.12 -8.69
CA GLN A 320 -1.20 0.32 -7.31
C GLN A 320 -1.31 -1.00 -6.56
N SER A 321 -1.59 -2.11 -7.26
CA SER A 321 -1.95 -3.36 -6.62
C SER A 321 -1.28 -4.58 -7.24
N LYS A 322 -1.35 -5.70 -6.53
CA LYS A 322 -1.14 -7.01 -7.16
C LYS A 322 -2.36 -7.44 -7.99
N ALA A 323 -3.53 -6.84 -7.74
CA ALA A 323 -4.75 -7.04 -8.51
C ALA A 323 -4.55 -6.67 -10.00
N ASP A 324 -3.65 -5.73 -10.29
CA ASP A 324 -3.29 -5.31 -11.65
C ASP A 324 -3.04 -6.52 -12.57
N VAL A 325 -2.37 -7.58 -12.08
CA VAL A 325 -2.08 -8.79 -12.87
C VAL A 325 -3.34 -9.51 -13.33
N MET A 326 -4.34 -9.68 -12.44
CA MET A 326 -5.59 -10.36 -12.82
C MET A 326 -6.50 -9.45 -13.66
N ILE A 327 -6.47 -8.13 -13.42
CA ILE A 327 -7.19 -7.14 -14.22
C ILE A 327 -6.66 -7.16 -15.66
N LEU A 328 -5.34 -7.04 -15.83
CA LEU A 328 -4.69 -7.06 -17.14
C LEU A 328 -4.90 -8.40 -17.86
N ALA A 329 -4.84 -9.53 -17.14
CA ALA A 329 -5.13 -10.84 -17.72
C ALA A 329 -6.58 -10.94 -18.24
N LYS A 330 -7.55 -10.38 -17.49
CA LYS A 330 -8.97 -10.35 -17.89
C LYS A 330 -9.23 -9.49 -19.12
N LEU A 331 -8.56 -8.33 -19.20
CA LEU A 331 -8.76 -7.36 -20.28
C LEU A 331 -8.00 -7.73 -21.55
N ILE A 332 -6.70 -8.02 -21.45
CA ILE A 332 -5.81 -8.20 -22.61
C ILE A 332 -5.95 -9.61 -23.20
N ARG A 333 -6.22 -10.61 -22.34
CA ARG A 333 -6.52 -12.03 -22.57
C ARG A 333 -5.49 -12.86 -23.32
N ARG A 334 -4.95 -12.36 -24.43
CA ARG A 334 -4.12 -13.10 -25.38
C ARG A 334 -2.94 -12.28 -25.87
N ASP A 335 -1.91 -12.98 -26.33
CA ASP A 335 -0.76 -12.41 -27.03
C ASP A 335 -0.06 -11.31 -26.23
N MET A 336 0.07 -11.54 -24.92
CA MET A 336 0.74 -10.63 -24.01
C MET A 336 1.96 -11.28 -23.35
N GLY A 337 2.97 -10.45 -23.08
CA GLY A 337 4.04 -10.72 -22.13
C GLY A 337 4.10 -9.59 -21.10
N GLY A 338 4.87 -9.75 -20.04
CA GLY A 338 4.90 -8.78 -18.95
C GLY A 338 6.27 -8.63 -18.30
N VAL A 339 6.40 -7.62 -17.43
CA VAL A 339 7.61 -7.40 -16.64
C VAL A 339 7.31 -7.49 -15.15
N ALA A 340 7.96 -8.43 -14.46
CA ALA A 340 7.79 -8.63 -13.03
C ALA A 340 9.10 -8.42 -12.25
N LYS A 341 8.96 -8.22 -10.93
CA LYS A 341 10.08 -8.11 -9.99
C LYS A 341 10.80 -9.46 -9.87
N LYS A 342 12.13 -9.48 -9.87
CA LYS A 342 12.96 -10.71 -9.89
C LYS A 342 12.54 -11.75 -8.84
N GLU A 343 12.26 -11.32 -7.62
CA GLU A 343 11.90 -12.16 -6.48
C GLU A 343 10.56 -12.89 -6.66
N VAL A 344 9.69 -12.40 -7.55
CA VAL A 344 8.46 -13.12 -7.91
C VAL A 344 8.80 -14.45 -8.62
N ARG A 345 9.92 -14.52 -9.33
CA ARG A 345 10.41 -15.74 -9.96
C ARG A 345 10.63 -16.87 -8.97
N ASP A 346 11.01 -16.53 -7.74
CA ASP A 346 11.33 -17.48 -6.68
C ASP A 346 10.08 -18.04 -5.99
N THR A 347 8.88 -17.53 -6.33
CA THR A 347 7.62 -18.07 -5.83
C THR A 347 7.38 -19.46 -6.44
N PRO A 348 7.29 -20.53 -5.63
CA PRO A 348 7.11 -21.88 -6.14
C PRO A 348 5.90 -22.01 -7.05
N VAL A 349 6.08 -22.69 -8.19
CA VAL A 349 5.07 -22.88 -9.25
C VAL A 349 4.71 -21.59 -9.99
N ILE A 350 4.24 -20.55 -9.29
CA ILE A 350 3.75 -19.29 -9.86
C ILE A 350 4.82 -18.62 -10.74
N GLY A 351 6.06 -18.50 -10.27
CA GLY A 351 7.13 -17.86 -11.03
C GLY A 351 7.39 -18.54 -12.39
N LYS A 352 7.35 -19.87 -12.42
CA LYS A 352 7.52 -20.66 -13.66
C LYS A 352 6.33 -20.52 -14.61
N LEU A 353 5.11 -20.46 -14.07
CA LEU A 353 3.91 -20.27 -14.88
C LEU A 353 3.88 -18.86 -15.51
N MET A 354 4.29 -17.84 -14.77
CA MET A 354 4.44 -16.49 -15.30
C MET A 354 5.55 -16.41 -16.37
N GLU A 355 6.68 -17.10 -16.18
CA GLU A 355 7.73 -17.22 -17.21
C GLU A 355 7.18 -17.90 -18.48
N LEU A 356 6.38 -18.97 -18.32
CA LEU A 356 5.72 -19.67 -19.43
C LEU A 356 4.75 -18.75 -20.18
N ALA A 357 4.05 -17.87 -19.47
CA ALA A 357 3.17 -16.85 -20.01
C ALA A 357 3.91 -15.65 -20.64
N GLY A 358 5.24 -15.68 -20.72
CA GLY A 358 6.04 -14.62 -21.35
C GLY A 358 6.40 -13.46 -20.41
N THR A 359 6.36 -13.67 -19.09
CA THR A 359 6.84 -12.68 -18.13
C THR A 359 8.36 -12.70 -18.02
N VAL A 360 8.99 -11.54 -18.17
CA VAL A 360 10.43 -11.33 -17.92
C VAL A 360 10.62 -10.73 -16.52
N PHE A 361 11.53 -11.33 -15.77
CA PHE A 361 11.84 -10.96 -14.39
C PHE A 361 13.06 -10.03 -14.34
N ILE A 362 12.89 -8.82 -13.82
CA ILE A 362 13.92 -7.78 -13.81
C ILE A 362 14.31 -7.39 -12.38
N ASP A 363 15.61 -7.18 -12.17
CA ASP A 363 16.14 -6.52 -10.99
C ASP A 363 15.99 -4.99 -11.13
N ARG A 364 14.99 -4.45 -10.44
CA ARG A 364 14.64 -3.04 -10.51
C ARG A 364 15.62 -2.13 -9.75
N ALA A 365 16.52 -2.70 -8.93
CA ALA A 365 17.54 -1.96 -8.19
C ALA A 365 18.79 -1.67 -9.05
N ASN A 366 18.95 -2.34 -10.19
CA ASN A 366 20.13 -2.20 -11.05
C ASN A 366 19.74 -1.75 -12.47
N ALA A 367 19.72 -0.43 -12.69
CA ALA A 367 19.36 0.21 -13.96
C ALA A 367 20.18 -0.30 -15.16
N GLY A 368 21.46 -0.63 -14.97
CA GLY A 368 22.33 -1.16 -16.03
C GLY A 368 21.96 -2.57 -16.49
N SER A 369 21.37 -3.37 -15.59
CA SER A 369 20.87 -4.72 -15.91
C SER A 369 19.54 -4.69 -16.68
N ALA A 370 18.73 -3.64 -16.48
CA ALA A 370 17.40 -3.51 -17.05
C ALA A 370 17.41 -3.38 -18.58
N ILE A 371 18.36 -2.66 -19.17
CA ILE A 371 18.43 -2.47 -20.64
C ILE A 371 18.70 -3.81 -21.35
N LYS A 372 19.65 -4.61 -20.85
CA LYS A 372 19.92 -5.94 -21.41
C LYS A 372 18.77 -6.91 -21.19
N ALA A 373 18.05 -6.77 -20.07
CA ALA A 373 16.86 -7.56 -19.78
C ALA A 373 15.65 -7.21 -20.66
N MET A 374 15.68 -6.10 -21.41
CA MET A 374 14.61 -5.73 -22.35
C MET A 374 14.74 -6.38 -23.73
N ALA A 375 15.91 -6.89 -24.12
CA ALA A 375 16.09 -7.49 -25.45
C ALA A 375 15.10 -8.65 -25.73
N PRO A 376 14.87 -9.61 -24.81
CA PRO A 376 13.86 -10.65 -25.02
C PRO A 376 12.43 -10.12 -25.17
N LEU A 377 12.12 -8.96 -24.58
CA LEU A 377 10.81 -8.32 -24.69
C LEU A 377 10.64 -7.68 -26.07
N ILE A 378 11.70 -7.05 -26.60
CA ILE A 378 11.70 -6.51 -27.97
C ILE A 378 11.55 -7.63 -28.99
N ASP A 379 12.22 -8.76 -28.79
CA ASP A 379 12.08 -9.95 -29.65
C ASP A 379 10.66 -10.52 -29.56
N ALA A 380 10.07 -10.59 -28.36
CA ALA A 380 8.68 -11.02 -28.22
C ALA A 380 7.69 -10.11 -28.99
N VAL A 381 7.98 -8.81 -29.08
CA VAL A 381 7.17 -7.88 -29.90
C VAL A 381 7.39 -8.11 -31.39
N LYS A 382 8.65 -8.08 -31.84
CA LYS A 382 8.99 -8.10 -33.28
C LYS A 382 8.86 -9.46 -33.93
N ILE A 383 9.17 -10.53 -33.20
CA ILE A 383 9.24 -11.90 -33.72
C ILE A 383 7.97 -12.66 -33.37
N ASP A 384 7.57 -12.67 -32.10
CA ASP A 384 6.40 -13.45 -31.66
C ASP A 384 5.06 -12.71 -31.92
N GLY A 385 5.11 -11.40 -32.20
CA GLY A 385 3.92 -10.56 -32.36
C GLY A 385 3.12 -10.38 -31.07
N LYS A 386 3.79 -10.42 -29.90
CA LYS A 386 3.17 -10.21 -28.59
C LYS A 386 3.20 -8.73 -28.20
N SER A 387 2.20 -8.30 -27.46
CA SER A 387 2.23 -6.99 -26.80
C SER A 387 2.88 -7.13 -25.42
N ILE A 388 3.60 -6.11 -24.96
CA ILE A 388 4.25 -6.13 -23.65
C ILE A 388 3.53 -5.21 -22.69
N VAL A 389 3.24 -5.72 -21.50
CA VAL A 389 2.56 -4.99 -20.43
C VAL A 389 3.57 -4.60 -19.36
N ILE A 390 3.68 -3.29 -19.08
CA ILE A 390 4.70 -2.76 -18.18
C ILE A 390 4.18 -1.56 -17.39
N ALA A 391 4.48 -1.56 -16.09
CA ALA A 391 4.27 -0.39 -15.24
C ALA A 391 5.51 0.53 -15.29
N PRO A 392 5.42 1.73 -15.87
CA PRO A 392 6.57 2.63 -15.97
C PRO A 392 7.05 3.15 -14.60
N GLU A 393 6.21 3.17 -13.56
CA GLU A 393 6.61 3.53 -12.19
C GLU A 393 7.65 2.55 -11.59
N GLY A 394 7.59 1.28 -12.00
CA GLY A 394 8.52 0.24 -11.55
C GLY A 394 8.34 -0.20 -10.09
N THR A 395 7.48 0.42 -9.30
CA THR A 395 7.08 -0.05 -7.96
C THR A 395 5.62 0.28 -7.74
N ARG A 396 4.95 -0.46 -6.83
CA ARG A 396 3.59 -0.08 -6.44
C ARG A 396 3.59 1.17 -5.58
N THR A 397 2.64 2.07 -5.81
CA THR A 397 2.36 3.18 -4.90
C THR A 397 1.60 2.70 -3.67
N LEU A 398 1.68 3.47 -2.58
CA LEU A 398 0.89 3.24 -1.36
C LEU A 398 -0.46 3.95 -1.42
N SER A 399 -0.52 5.00 -2.23
CA SER A 399 -1.59 5.95 -2.40
C SER A 399 -2.20 5.86 -3.81
N PRO A 400 -3.43 6.34 -4.01
CA PRO A 400 -3.96 6.58 -5.35
C PRO A 400 -3.13 7.56 -6.20
N LYS A 401 -2.27 8.39 -5.59
CA LYS A 401 -1.39 9.34 -6.30
C LYS A 401 -0.41 8.62 -7.25
N LEU A 402 -0.28 9.14 -8.47
CA LEU A 402 0.54 8.55 -9.53
C LEU A 402 2.04 8.85 -9.33
N GLY A 403 2.86 7.80 -9.29
CA GLY A 403 4.31 7.94 -9.19
C GLY A 403 5.01 8.44 -10.46
N PRO A 404 6.32 8.71 -10.39
CA PRO A 404 7.12 9.14 -11.54
C PRO A 404 7.34 7.97 -12.52
N PHE A 405 7.33 8.27 -13.82
CA PHE A 405 7.51 7.28 -14.87
C PHE A 405 8.98 7.10 -15.26
N LYS A 406 9.42 5.84 -15.37
CA LYS A 406 10.75 5.47 -15.86
C LYS A 406 10.76 5.31 -17.38
N LYS A 407 11.89 5.64 -18.00
CA LYS A 407 12.11 5.66 -19.46
C LYS A 407 12.11 4.29 -20.16
N GLY A 408 12.09 3.19 -19.41
CA GLY A 408 12.27 1.83 -19.94
C GLY A 408 11.22 1.39 -20.96
N ALA A 409 9.94 1.63 -20.66
CA ALA A 409 8.83 1.29 -21.56
C ALA A 409 8.89 2.09 -22.87
N PHE A 410 9.28 3.36 -22.79
CA PHE A 410 9.38 4.29 -23.91
C PHE A 410 10.53 3.92 -24.85
N HIS A 411 11.70 3.57 -24.29
CA HIS A 411 12.80 3.01 -25.08
C HIS A 411 12.40 1.73 -25.81
N MET A 412 11.61 0.87 -25.16
CA MET A 412 11.12 -0.37 -25.77
C MET A 412 10.19 -0.08 -26.95
N ALA A 413 9.25 0.86 -26.80
CA ALA A 413 8.35 1.27 -27.88
C ALA A 413 9.11 1.79 -29.11
N ILE A 414 10.10 2.66 -28.90
CA ILE A 414 10.98 3.19 -29.97
C ILE A 414 11.76 2.06 -30.64
N GLN A 415 12.42 1.21 -29.86
CA GLN A 415 13.27 0.13 -30.41
C GLN A 415 12.43 -0.93 -31.13
N ALA A 416 11.24 -1.23 -30.62
CA ALA A 416 10.31 -2.16 -31.22
C ALA A 416 9.62 -1.59 -32.47
N GLY A 417 9.46 -0.25 -32.54
CA GLY A 417 8.74 0.43 -33.60
C GLY A 417 7.24 0.21 -33.53
N VAL A 418 6.68 0.16 -32.32
CA VAL A 418 5.26 -0.13 -32.06
C VAL A 418 4.61 0.96 -31.22
N PRO A 419 3.30 1.20 -31.37
CA PRO A 419 2.60 2.20 -30.57
C PRO A 419 2.55 1.82 -29.08
N MET A 420 2.21 2.81 -28.25
CA MET A 420 2.00 2.64 -26.82
C MET A 420 0.51 2.82 -26.49
N VAL A 421 -0.07 1.96 -25.67
CA VAL A 421 -1.48 2.06 -25.24
C VAL A 421 -1.53 2.26 -23.73
N PRO A 422 -1.96 3.44 -23.24
CA PRO A 422 -2.17 3.69 -21.83
C PRO A 422 -3.40 2.95 -21.27
N ILE A 423 -3.24 2.26 -20.15
CA ILE A 423 -4.30 1.63 -19.37
C ILE A 423 -4.29 2.26 -17.98
N VAL A 424 -5.24 3.16 -17.72
CA VAL A 424 -5.37 3.86 -16.45
C VAL A 424 -6.30 3.06 -15.55
N ILE A 425 -5.76 2.52 -14.46
CA ILE A 425 -6.47 1.69 -13.50
C ILE A 425 -6.78 2.52 -12.26
N HIS A 426 -8.06 2.70 -11.97
CA HIS A 426 -8.55 3.47 -10.83
C HIS A 426 -8.76 2.57 -9.63
N ASN A 427 -8.25 2.98 -8.47
CA ASN A 427 -8.56 2.37 -7.17
C ASN A 427 -8.27 0.85 -7.07
N ALA A 428 -7.36 0.29 -7.87
CA ALA A 428 -6.97 -1.12 -7.73
C ALA A 428 -6.35 -1.43 -6.36
N GLY A 429 -5.78 -0.42 -5.69
CA GLY A 429 -5.36 -0.49 -4.29
C GLY A 429 -6.48 -0.92 -3.35
N ASP A 430 -7.75 -0.72 -3.70
CA ASP A 430 -8.88 -1.09 -2.83
C ASP A 430 -9.15 -2.58 -2.78
N VAL A 431 -8.83 -3.27 -3.88
CA VAL A 431 -8.86 -4.74 -3.94
C VAL A 431 -7.77 -5.32 -3.05
N ALA A 432 -6.54 -4.82 -3.19
CA ALA A 432 -5.42 -5.26 -2.36
C ALA A 432 -4.37 -4.15 -2.25
N PRO A 433 -4.30 -3.46 -1.11
CA PRO A 433 -3.27 -2.46 -0.87
C PRO A 433 -1.87 -3.06 -1.00
N LYS A 434 -0.87 -2.20 -1.23
CA LYS A 434 0.53 -2.63 -1.19
C LYS A 434 0.84 -3.31 0.15
N ASN A 435 1.64 -4.37 0.09
CA ASN A 435 2.01 -5.23 1.23
C ASN A 435 0.87 -6.06 1.84
N GLU A 436 -0.36 -5.97 1.33
CA GLU A 436 -1.49 -6.75 1.83
C GLU A 436 -1.57 -8.14 1.16
N PHE A 437 -1.75 -9.18 1.98
CA PHE A 437 -2.02 -10.52 1.45
C PHE A 437 -3.49 -10.67 1.05
N LEU A 438 -4.41 -10.15 1.84
CA LEU A 438 -5.84 -10.30 1.60
C LEU A 438 -6.30 -9.49 0.38
N MET A 439 -7.11 -10.09 -0.49
CA MET A 439 -7.87 -9.40 -1.53
C MET A 439 -9.31 -9.20 -1.07
N ARG A 440 -9.88 -8.04 -1.36
CA ARG A 440 -11.22 -7.64 -0.96
C ARG A 440 -12.07 -7.25 -2.17
N PRO A 441 -13.39 -7.45 -2.14
CA PRO A 441 -14.28 -6.96 -3.18
C PRO A 441 -14.18 -5.44 -3.31
N ALA A 442 -14.05 -4.96 -4.54
CA ALA A 442 -14.04 -3.54 -4.87
C ALA A 442 -14.43 -3.35 -6.34
N LYS A 443 -14.97 -2.17 -6.64
CA LYS A 443 -15.16 -1.72 -8.01
C LYS A 443 -13.89 -1.04 -8.50
N VAL A 444 -13.43 -1.42 -9.69
CA VAL A 444 -12.22 -0.88 -10.32
C VAL A 444 -12.62 -0.34 -11.69
N ARG A 445 -12.51 0.98 -11.85
CA ARG A 445 -12.67 1.62 -13.16
C ARG A 445 -11.36 1.50 -13.93
N VAL A 446 -11.44 1.23 -15.23
CA VAL A 446 -10.28 1.14 -16.12
C VAL A 446 -10.56 1.96 -17.37
N ASP A 447 -9.74 2.96 -17.63
CA ASP A 447 -9.77 3.70 -18.88
C ASP A 447 -8.63 3.22 -19.79
N VAL A 448 -8.99 2.64 -20.93
CA VAL A 448 -8.02 2.27 -21.96
C VAL A 448 -7.97 3.39 -23.00
N LEU A 449 -6.92 4.20 -22.93
CA LEU A 449 -6.79 5.37 -23.78
C LEU A 449 -6.40 4.98 -25.22
N PRO A 450 -6.63 5.87 -26.21
CA PRO A 450 -6.17 5.66 -27.58
C PRO A 450 -4.66 5.41 -27.66
N ALA A 451 -4.25 4.64 -28.67
CA ALA A 451 -2.86 4.36 -28.91
C ALA A 451 -2.07 5.63 -29.25
N VAL A 452 -0.95 5.83 -28.57
CA VAL A 452 0.03 6.90 -28.84
C VAL A 452 0.97 6.43 -29.94
N ASP A 453 1.02 7.17 -31.04
CA ASP A 453 1.94 6.92 -32.14
C ASP A 453 3.38 7.26 -31.74
N THR A 454 4.25 6.26 -31.79
CA THR A 454 5.66 6.37 -31.41
C THR A 454 6.58 6.50 -32.63
N SER A 455 6.04 6.52 -33.85
CA SER A 455 6.81 6.50 -35.11
C SER A 455 7.82 7.64 -35.25
N LYS A 456 7.53 8.79 -34.63
CA LYS A 456 8.39 9.99 -34.64
C LYS A 456 9.24 10.14 -33.39
N TRP A 457 9.09 9.26 -32.40
CA TRP A 457 9.82 9.36 -31.14
C TRP A 457 11.30 9.07 -31.35
N THR A 458 12.15 9.84 -30.68
CA THR A 458 13.59 9.62 -30.69
C THR A 458 14.12 9.56 -29.26
N SER A 459 15.34 9.05 -29.07
CA SER A 459 15.97 9.09 -27.75
C SER A 459 16.23 10.51 -27.23
N ARG A 460 16.16 11.54 -28.10
CA ARG A 460 16.33 12.95 -27.72
C ARG A 460 15.04 13.55 -27.15
N THR A 461 13.89 13.19 -27.70
CA THR A 461 12.56 13.69 -27.28
C THR A 461 11.91 12.82 -26.19
N LEU A 462 12.68 11.89 -25.61
CA LEU A 462 12.13 10.85 -24.75
C LEU A 462 11.49 11.40 -23.47
N ASN A 463 12.08 12.44 -22.88
CA ASN A 463 11.56 13.05 -21.65
C ASN A 463 10.21 13.72 -21.89
N GLU A 464 10.07 14.42 -23.01
CA GLU A 464 8.82 15.05 -23.45
C GLU A 464 7.71 14.00 -23.57
N HIS A 465 7.99 12.86 -24.23
CA HIS A 465 7.01 11.78 -24.38
C HIS A 465 6.69 11.06 -23.06
N VAL A 466 7.65 10.98 -22.12
CA VAL A 466 7.39 10.47 -20.76
C VAL A 466 6.42 11.39 -20.03
N ALA A 467 6.65 12.71 -20.09
CA ALA A 467 5.77 13.70 -19.49
C ALA A 467 4.39 13.71 -20.15
N GLU A 468 4.32 13.67 -21.48
CA GLU A 468 3.08 13.58 -22.26
C GLU A 468 2.21 12.39 -21.83
N VAL A 469 2.77 11.17 -21.86
CA VAL A 469 2.02 9.97 -21.48
C VAL A 469 1.66 10.00 -20.00
N ARG A 470 2.54 10.49 -19.12
CA ARG A 470 2.21 10.65 -17.69
C ARG A 470 1.08 11.65 -17.48
N GLY A 471 1.06 12.75 -18.22
CA GLY A 471 -0.01 13.75 -18.22
C GLY A 471 -1.36 13.14 -18.58
N MET A 472 -1.41 12.23 -19.56
CA MET A 472 -2.64 11.49 -19.89
C MET A 472 -3.15 10.64 -18.72
N PHE A 473 -2.25 10.03 -17.92
CA PHE A 473 -2.66 9.30 -16.70
C PHE A 473 -3.19 10.25 -15.63
N LEU A 474 -2.50 11.37 -15.39
CA LEU A 474 -2.91 12.36 -14.40
C LEU A 474 -4.30 12.93 -14.73
N GLU A 475 -4.53 13.32 -15.98
CA GLU A 475 -5.82 13.81 -16.45
C GLU A 475 -6.93 12.78 -16.24
N ALA A 476 -6.72 11.53 -16.66
CA ALA A 476 -7.69 10.46 -16.48
C ALA A 476 -7.98 10.16 -14.99
N LEU A 477 -6.96 10.27 -14.13
CA LEU A 477 -7.06 10.13 -12.66
C LEU A 477 -7.64 11.36 -11.96
N GLY A 478 -7.84 12.48 -12.67
CA GLY A 478 -8.24 13.75 -12.06
C GLY A 478 -7.19 14.35 -11.12
N GLN A 479 -5.91 14.05 -11.34
CA GLN A 479 -4.79 14.50 -10.52
C GLN A 479 -4.06 15.65 -11.21
N THR A 480 -3.53 16.59 -10.42
CA THR A 480 -2.67 17.66 -10.92
C THR A 480 -1.22 17.21 -11.02
N GLU A 481 -0.47 17.86 -11.90
CA GLU A 481 0.97 17.62 -12.02
C GLU A 481 1.72 18.41 -10.94
N GLU A 482 2.49 17.71 -10.11
CA GLU A 482 3.39 18.37 -9.15
C GLU A 482 4.50 19.11 -9.91
N GLU A 483 4.63 20.43 -9.66
CA GLU A 483 5.61 21.30 -10.33
C GLU A 483 7.05 20.74 -10.22
N ASP A 484 7.42 20.22 -9.04
CA ASP A 484 8.74 19.62 -8.79
C ASP A 484 9.03 18.38 -9.64
N ALA A 485 8.01 17.56 -9.95
CA ALA A 485 8.16 16.37 -10.76
C ALA A 485 8.37 16.72 -12.24
N LEU A 486 7.68 17.76 -12.73
CA LEU A 486 7.86 18.29 -14.08
C LEU A 486 9.24 18.95 -14.22
N GLU A 487 9.64 19.76 -13.23
CA GLU A 487 10.97 20.36 -13.20
C GLU A 487 12.09 19.32 -13.15
N ALA A 488 11.96 18.25 -12.36
CA ALA A 488 12.96 17.18 -12.31
C ALA A 488 13.11 16.44 -13.65
N LEU A 489 12.01 16.21 -14.37
CA LEU A 489 12.02 15.57 -15.69
C LEU A 489 12.63 16.47 -16.78
N VAL A 490 12.36 17.77 -16.73
CA VAL A 490 12.88 18.78 -17.67
C VAL A 490 14.35 19.10 -17.38
N ASN A 491 14.74 19.25 -16.11
CA ASN A 491 16.09 19.64 -15.70
C ASN A 491 17.14 18.53 -15.89
N GLU A 492 16.76 17.26 -16.06
CA GLU A 492 17.69 16.21 -16.49
C GLU A 492 18.38 16.53 -17.84
N GLU A 493 17.79 17.38 -18.69
CA GLU A 493 18.40 17.84 -19.95
C GLU A 493 19.56 18.83 -19.75
N ARG A 494 19.62 19.51 -18.60
CA ARG A 494 20.66 20.52 -18.30
C ARG A 494 21.87 19.95 -17.57
N ALA A 495 21.82 18.70 -17.11
CA ALA A 495 22.97 18.08 -16.47
C ALA A 495 24.06 17.78 -17.51
N PRO A 496 25.27 18.38 -17.43
CA PRO A 496 26.33 18.07 -18.38
C PRO A 496 26.70 16.59 -18.28
N GLN A 497 26.72 15.91 -19.42
CA GLN A 497 27.15 14.52 -19.56
C GLN A 497 28.42 14.30 -18.73
N LYS A 498 28.31 13.52 -17.64
CA LYS A 498 29.44 13.21 -16.76
C LYS A 498 30.58 12.67 -17.63
N LYS A 499 31.67 13.45 -17.70
CA LYS A 499 32.94 13.04 -18.30
C LYS A 499 33.29 11.66 -17.78
N THR A 500 33.47 10.72 -18.71
CA THR A 500 34.01 9.39 -18.46
C THR A 500 35.21 9.48 -17.52
N VAL A 501 35.06 8.97 -16.30
CA VAL A 501 36.17 8.87 -15.35
C VAL A 501 37.19 7.91 -15.95
N ALA A 502 38.34 8.46 -16.33
CA ALA A 502 39.44 7.70 -16.87
C ALA A 502 39.85 6.57 -15.90
N ARG A 503 39.84 5.34 -16.42
CA ARG A 503 40.31 4.13 -15.77
C ARG A 503 41.75 4.36 -15.27
N LYS A 504 41.99 4.31 -13.95
CA LYS A 504 43.35 4.28 -13.38
C LYS A 504 44.09 3.04 -13.90
N LYS A 505 45.23 3.24 -14.56
CA LYS A 505 46.17 2.18 -14.95
C LYS A 505 46.70 1.44 -13.70
N PRO A 506 46.97 0.13 -13.77
CA PRO A 506 47.65 -0.58 -12.69
C PRO A 506 49.11 -0.13 -12.58
N ALA A 507 49.55 0.12 -11.35
CA ALA A 507 50.92 0.52 -11.06
C ALA A 507 51.93 -0.59 -11.43
N SER A 508 52.99 -0.18 -12.12
CA SER A 508 54.14 -0.98 -12.53
C SER A 508 54.92 -1.55 -11.35
N ARG A 509 55.22 -2.85 -11.39
CA ARG A 509 56.24 -3.51 -10.57
C ARG A 509 57.63 -2.89 -10.84
N LYS A 510 58.33 -2.48 -9.78
CA LYS A 510 59.81 -2.39 -9.76
C LYS A 510 60.39 -3.45 -8.82
N ALA A 511 61.52 -4.00 -9.25
CA ALA A 511 62.20 -5.17 -8.71
C ALA A 511 63.27 -4.83 -7.65
N GLY A 512 63.66 -5.85 -6.86
CA GLY A 512 64.84 -5.92 -5.98
C GLY A 512 64.49 -5.75 -4.49
N THR A 513 64.88 -6.60 -3.52
CA THR A 513 66.05 -7.49 -3.45
C THR A 513 65.85 -8.54 -2.33
N LYS A 514 66.49 -9.72 -2.50
CA LYS A 514 66.51 -10.88 -1.59
C LYS A 514 67.08 -10.57 -0.19
N LYS A 515 66.54 -11.24 0.84
CA LYS A 515 67.35 -11.96 1.86
C LYS A 515 66.54 -13.06 2.56
N THR A 516 67.24 -14.16 2.78
CA THR A 516 66.93 -15.51 3.30
C THR A 516 66.36 -15.56 4.73
N VAL A 517 65.67 -16.66 5.10
CA VAL A 517 66.07 -17.63 6.16
C VAL A 517 65.00 -18.73 6.40
N THR A 518 65.45 -19.99 6.18
CA THR A 518 65.12 -21.33 6.73
C THR A 518 63.69 -21.87 6.99
N LYS A 519 63.48 -23.10 6.47
CA LYS A 519 62.44 -24.10 6.80
C LYS A 519 62.67 -24.80 8.15
N LYS A 520 61.59 -25.21 8.84
CA LYS A 520 61.37 -26.56 9.42
C LYS A 520 59.91 -26.75 9.94
N PRO A 521 59.43 -27.97 10.25
CA PRO A 521 58.23 -28.53 9.62
C PRO A 521 57.04 -28.79 10.57
N VAL A 522 55.88 -29.06 9.96
CA VAL A 522 54.59 -29.40 10.60
C VAL A 522 54.63 -30.79 11.24
N ALA A 523 54.26 -30.86 12.52
CA ALA A 523 54.06 -32.10 13.27
C ALA A 523 52.58 -32.53 13.29
N LYS A 524 52.36 -33.83 13.17
CA LYS A 524 51.08 -34.56 13.22
C LYS A 524 50.71 -34.98 14.66
N ARG A 525 49.43 -35.40 14.80
CA ARG A 525 48.80 -36.39 15.71
C ARG A 525 48.15 -35.88 17.01
N PRO A 526 47.24 -36.65 17.67
CA PRO A 526 46.55 -37.88 17.24
C PRO A 526 45.03 -37.96 17.61
N ALA A 527 44.38 -38.99 17.07
CA ALA A 527 43.09 -39.54 17.49
C ALA A 527 43.23 -40.53 18.66
N SER A 528 42.18 -40.70 19.47
CA SER A 528 42.02 -41.79 20.45
C SER A 528 40.66 -42.49 20.34
N ARG A 529 40.70 -43.83 20.35
CA ARG A 529 39.61 -44.83 20.37
C ARG A 529 39.29 -45.24 21.82
N SER A 530 38.05 -45.67 22.09
CA SER A 530 37.73 -46.94 22.78
C SER A 530 36.23 -47.25 22.79
N THR A 531 35.90 -48.54 22.77
CA THR A 531 34.62 -49.22 22.43
C THR A 531 33.88 -49.79 23.69
N PRO A 532 33.02 -50.85 23.65
CA PRO A 532 31.58 -50.82 23.99
C PRO A 532 31.18 -51.67 25.24
N SER A 533 29.92 -51.63 25.67
CA SER A 533 29.36 -52.67 26.57
C SER A 533 27.82 -52.75 26.59
N ASP A 534 27.36 -53.94 26.99
CA ASP A 534 26.07 -54.62 26.85
C ASP A 534 24.79 -54.10 27.55
N LYS A 535 23.68 -54.69 27.05
CA LYS A 535 22.28 -54.84 27.55
C LYS A 535 22.17 -55.39 29.00
N PRO A 536 21.01 -55.33 29.73
CA PRO A 536 19.73 -55.95 29.29
C PRO A 536 18.39 -55.30 29.79
N ALA A 537 17.31 -55.99 29.40
CA ALA A 537 15.90 -55.63 29.38
C ALA A 537 15.14 -55.72 30.73
N ALA A 538 14.01 -55.01 30.82
CA ALA A 538 12.86 -55.38 31.66
C ALA A 538 11.50 -54.96 31.04
N ARG A 539 10.79 -55.98 30.51
CA ARG A 539 9.33 -56.25 30.48
C ARG A 539 8.42 -55.31 31.32
N LYS A 540 7.27 -54.81 30.80
CA LYS A 540 5.88 -55.37 30.78
C LYS A 540 4.97 -54.26 30.19
N SER A 541 3.83 -54.42 29.55
CA SER A 541 2.96 -55.54 29.17
C SER A 541 1.93 -55.03 28.14
N SER A 542 1.66 -55.82 27.11
CA SER A 542 0.49 -55.71 26.25
C SER A 542 -0.81 -56.10 26.99
N LYS A 543 -1.93 -55.42 26.73
CA LYS A 543 -3.25 -56.06 26.78
C LYS A 543 -4.13 -55.57 25.62
N LYS A 544 -4.67 -56.57 24.92
CA LYS A 544 -5.58 -56.57 23.78
C LYS A 544 -7.02 -56.20 24.17
N MET A 545 -7.75 -55.72 23.17
CA MET A 545 -9.17 -55.97 22.83
C MET A 545 -10.26 -55.61 23.86
N LYS A 546 -11.24 -54.80 23.44
CA LYS A 546 -12.50 -55.27 22.80
C LYS A 546 -13.40 -54.08 22.43
N ALA A 547 -14.10 -54.27 21.31
CA ALA A 547 -15.28 -53.52 20.90
C ALA A 547 -16.46 -53.74 21.86
N ALA A 548 -17.34 -52.74 21.98
CA ALA A 548 -18.79 -52.87 21.97
C ALA A 548 -19.44 -51.48 22.02
N GLU A 549 -20.45 -51.32 21.15
CA GLU A 549 -21.48 -50.27 21.04
C GLU A 549 -21.12 -48.88 20.49
#